data_AF-A0A418WU66-F1
#
_entry.id   AF-A0A418WU66-F1
#
_cell.length_a   1.000
_cell.length_b   1.000
_cell.length_c   1.000
_cell.angle_alpha   90.00
_cell.angle_beta   90.00
_cell.angle_gamma   90.00
#
_symmetry.space_group_name_H-M   'P 1'
#
loop_
_entity.id
_entity.type
_entity.pdbx_description
1 polymer ?
#
loop_
_entity_poly.entity_id
_entity_poly.type
_entity_poly.pdbx_seq_one_letter_code
_entity_poly.pdbx_strand_id
1 'polypeptide(L)'
;MDRLGRPDRRRHQPADLLQRRDPGRAPAQSPGRHRCRPGLLPQPVERHGQAKKLSDAARTWATGGGSTTKAREALEEELAGFGIVGPGADQLRARFATETEIELWPENLAAFAFFQSVATQWLHAGMGGSIVGLNYAAVAVVANAQGLTLDGNVMADLQAMEIEALAVFRGREERERQQARSRRG
;
A
#
# COMPACT_ATOMS: atom_id res chain seq x y z
N MET A 1 -24.43 -15.09 77.65
CA MET A 1 -25.10 -15.68 76.47
C MET A 1 -24.07 -16.60 75.82
N ASP A 2 -24.04 -17.93 76.08
CA ASP A 2 -24.99 -18.95 75.56
C ASP A 2 -25.01 -18.88 74.01
N ARG A 3 -24.71 -19.88 73.14
CA ARG A 3 -24.62 -21.35 73.14
C ARG A 3 -23.79 -21.80 71.91
N LEU A 4 -22.88 -22.78 72.03
CA LEU A 4 -22.95 -24.16 71.50
C LEU A 4 -23.45 -24.35 70.05
N GLY A 5 -22.68 -25.07 69.22
CA GLY A 5 -23.26 -25.85 68.10
C GLY A 5 -22.36 -26.21 66.91
N ARG A 6 -21.45 -27.18 67.04
CA ARG A 6 -21.03 -28.11 65.95
C ARG A 6 -22.21 -29.07 65.65
N PRO A 7 -22.40 -29.66 64.44
CA PRO A 7 -21.47 -30.62 63.81
C PRO A 7 -21.38 -30.52 62.25
N ASP A 8 -20.25 -30.85 61.62
CA ASP A 8 -19.82 -32.16 61.09
C ASP A 8 -20.91 -33.08 60.47
N ARG A 9 -20.48 -33.63 59.32
CA ARG A 9 -20.83 -34.89 58.69
C ARG A 9 -21.76 -34.86 57.49
N ARG A 10 -21.33 -35.75 56.57
CA ARG A 10 -22.09 -36.61 55.65
C ARG A 10 -22.23 -36.02 54.25
N ARG A 11 -22.05 -36.78 53.18
CA ARG A 11 -21.53 -38.14 52.91
C ARG A 11 -21.71 -38.31 51.38
N HIS A 12 -20.91 -39.18 50.79
CA HIS A 12 -21.31 -40.07 49.69
C HIS A 12 -21.61 -39.50 48.29
N GLN A 13 -20.67 -39.76 47.37
CA GLN A 13 -20.92 -40.42 46.06
C GLN A 13 -21.69 -41.75 46.25
N PRO A 14 -22.23 -42.46 45.23
CA PRO A 14 -22.13 -42.31 43.76
C PRO A 14 -23.49 -42.52 43.03
N ALA A 15 -23.52 -42.52 41.70
CA ALA A 15 -24.17 -43.58 40.90
C ALA A 15 -24.19 -43.21 39.40
N ASP A 16 -23.49 -44.03 38.63
CA ASP A 16 -23.76 -44.29 37.21
C ASP A 16 -25.26 -44.49 36.95
N LEU A 17 -25.77 -43.83 35.91
CA LEU A 17 -26.95 -44.32 35.21
C LEU A 17 -26.70 -44.36 33.70
N LEU A 18 -26.39 -45.58 33.27
CA LEU A 18 -26.90 -46.24 32.07
C LEU A 18 -26.41 -45.77 30.69
N GLN A 19 -25.45 -46.53 30.19
CA GLN A 19 -25.38 -46.96 28.80
C GLN A 19 -26.73 -47.52 28.31
N ARG A 20 -27.20 -47.08 27.13
CA ARG A 20 -27.77 -47.98 26.11
C ARG A 20 -27.47 -47.46 24.70
N ARG A 21 -26.85 -48.35 23.91
CA ARG A 21 -26.53 -48.27 22.48
C ARG A 21 -27.79 -48.30 21.59
N ASP A 22 -27.76 -47.46 20.54
CA ASP A 22 -28.05 -47.67 19.09
C ASP A 22 -29.18 -48.64 18.65
N PRO A 23 -29.92 -48.39 17.54
CA PRO A 23 -29.32 -48.10 16.23
C PRO A 23 -30.12 -47.19 15.25
N GLY A 24 -29.41 -46.40 14.45
CA GLY A 24 -30.06 -45.51 13.47
C GLY A 24 -29.20 -45.07 12.30
N ARG A 25 -28.56 -46.02 11.61
CA ARG A 25 -28.13 -45.95 10.19
C ARG A 25 -26.92 -45.04 9.83
N ALA A 26 -25.80 -45.74 9.63
CA ALA A 26 -24.62 -45.39 8.84
C ALA A 26 -24.95 -45.08 7.33
N PRO A 27 -24.03 -44.53 6.51
CA PRO A 27 -22.59 -44.44 6.72
C PRO A 27 -21.92 -43.07 6.51
N ALA A 28 -20.73 -43.00 7.09
CA ALA A 28 -19.66 -42.07 6.74
C ALA A 28 -19.48 -42.01 5.22
N GLN A 29 -19.63 -40.81 4.67
CA GLN A 29 -18.93 -40.42 3.46
C GLN A 29 -17.74 -39.57 3.90
N SER A 30 -16.57 -40.03 3.48
CA SER A 30 -15.24 -39.41 3.59
C SER A 30 -15.27 -37.88 3.44
N PRO A 31 -14.31 -37.14 4.03
CA PRO A 31 -14.25 -35.69 3.91
C PRO A 31 -14.20 -35.32 2.43
N GLY A 32 -15.34 -34.84 1.93
CA GLY A 32 -15.49 -34.32 0.60
C GLY A 32 -14.54 -33.14 0.48
N ARG A 33 -13.49 -33.34 -0.32
CA ARG A 33 -12.62 -32.30 -0.87
C ARG A 33 -13.42 -31.01 -1.01
N HIS A 34 -13.03 -29.98 -0.24
CA HIS A 34 -13.58 -28.64 -0.41
C HIS A 34 -13.37 -28.24 -1.86
N ARG A 35 -14.41 -28.40 -2.70
CA ARG A 35 -14.44 -27.77 -4.00
C ARG A 35 -14.55 -26.29 -3.70
N CYS A 36 -13.42 -25.58 -3.75
CA CYS A 36 -13.43 -24.14 -3.90
C CYS A 36 -14.41 -23.83 -5.03
N ARG A 37 -15.52 -23.14 -4.71
CA ARG A 37 -16.41 -22.59 -5.72
C ARG A 37 -15.55 -21.63 -6.57
N PRO A 38 -15.33 -21.90 -7.86
CA PRO A 38 -14.71 -20.92 -8.73
C PRO A 38 -15.78 -19.86 -8.99
N GLY A 39 -15.70 -18.73 -8.29
CA GLY A 39 -16.70 -17.67 -8.43
C GLY A 39 -16.78 -16.64 -7.29
N LEU A 40 -15.85 -16.66 -6.33
CA LEU A 40 -15.77 -15.64 -5.27
C LEU A 40 -14.90 -14.43 -5.62
N LEU A 41 -14.30 -14.41 -6.80
CA LEU A 41 -13.67 -13.20 -7.30
C LEU A 41 -14.75 -12.38 -8.02
N PRO A 42 -15.09 -11.17 -7.55
CA PRO A 42 -15.89 -10.26 -8.35
C PRO A 42 -15.26 -10.12 -9.72
N GLN A 43 -16.08 -10.25 -10.76
CA GLN A 43 -15.64 -10.06 -12.14
C GLN A 43 -14.95 -8.69 -12.28
N PRO A 44 -13.86 -8.58 -13.06
CA PRO A 44 -13.16 -7.31 -13.27
C PRO A 44 -14.02 -6.36 -14.10
N VAL A 45 -14.88 -5.60 -13.43
CA VAL A 45 -15.69 -4.53 -14.00
C VAL A 45 -14.79 -3.34 -14.32
N GLU A 46 -14.43 -3.11 -15.59
CA GLU A 46 -13.86 -1.89 -16.22
C GLU A 46 -12.75 -1.05 -15.53
N ARG A 47 -12.29 -1.41 -14.33
CA ARG A 47 -11.27 -0.70 -13.54
C ARG A 47 -9.89 -0.72 -14.19
N HIS A 48 -9.69 -1.57 -15.20
CA HIS A 48 -8.38 -1.73 -15.83
C HIS A 48 -7.91 -0.46 -16.56
N GLY A 49 -8.82 0.42 -17.03
CA GLY A 49 -8.44 1.73 -17.58
C GLY A 49 -8.23 2.78 -16.50
N GLN A 50 -9.11 2.81 -15.50
CA GLN A 50 -9.10 3.77 -14.39
C GLN A 50 -7.88 3.60 -13.48
N ALA A 51 -7.59 2.35 -13.08
CA ALA A 51 -6.45 2.03 -12.23
C ALA A 51 -5.11 2.34 -12.93
N LYS A 52 -5.07 2.29 -14.27
CA LYS A 52 -3.88 2.71 -15.04
C LYS A 52 -3.60 4.20 -14.89
N LYS A 53 -4.63 5.06 -14.98
CA LYS A 53 -4.45 6.51 -14.77
C LYS A 53 -3.96 6.84 -13.36
N LEU A 54 -4.44 6.11 -12.36
CA LEU A 54 -3.98 6.24 -10.98
C LEU A 54 -2.51 5.77 -10.81
N SER A 55 -2.18 4.65 -11.43
CA SER A 55 -0.81 4.09 -11.48
C SER A 55 0.17 5.05 -12.16
N ASP A 56 -0.22 5.63 -13.29
CA ASP A 56 0.57 6.62 -14.03
C ASP A 56 0.82 7.88 -13.18
N ALA A 57 -0.19 8.35 -12.45
CA ALA A 57 -0.05 9.49 -11.55
C ALA A 57 0.96 9.23 -10.43
N ALA A 58 0.90 8.05 -9.81
CA ALA A 58 1.85 7.67 -8.76
C ALA A 58 3.28 7.50 -9.28
N ARG A 59 3.44 6.93 -10.48
CA ARG A 59 4.75 6.80 -11.15
C ARG A 59 5.38 8.16 -11.39
N THR A 60 4.62 9.11 -11.94
CA THR A 60 5.13 10.46 -12.24
C THR A 60 5.39 11.26 -10.97
N TRP A 61 4.53 11.11 -9.95
CA TRP A 61 4.79 11.65 -8.63
C TRP A 61 6.12 11.12 -8.06
N ALA A 62 6.35 9.81 -8.10
CA ALA A 62 7.56 9.18 -7.58
C ALA A 62 8.83 9.52 -8.36
N THR A 63 8.68 9.90 -9.64
CA THR A 63 9.78 10.38 -10.48
C THR A 63 10.27 11.76 -10.03
N GLY A 64 9.46 12.50 -9.24
CA GLY A 64 9.77 13.82 -8.73
C GLY A 64 8.84 14.91 -9.22
N GLY A 65 7.77 14.57 -9.95
CA GLY A 65 6.86 15.53 -10.59
C GLY A 65 7.55 16.31 -11.71
N GLY A 66 6.77 16.93 -12.60
CA GLY A 66 7.30 17.78 -13.67
C GLY A 66 8.22 18.90 -13.15
N SER A 67 8.96 19.52 -14.05
CA SER A 67 9.91 20.61 -13.74
C SER A 67 9.31 21.62 -12.77
N THR A 68 9.74 21.56 -11.50
CA THR A 68 9.25 22.50 -10.47
C THR A 68 9.63 23.92 -10.85
N THR A 69 8.89 24.92 -10.37
CA THR A 69 9.27 26.33 -10.55
C THR A 69 10.72 26.58 -10.17
N LYS A 70 11.20 25.95 -9.08
CA LYS A 70 12.61 26.00 -8.67
C LYS A 70 13.58 25.37 -9.67
N ALA A 71 13.21 24.25 -10.29
CA ALA A 71 14.04 23.63 -11.32
C ALA A 71 14.10 24.50 -12.59
N ARG A 72 13.00 25.18 -12.94
CA ARG A 72 12.97 26.16 -14.04
C ARG A 72 13.83 27.38 -13.71
N GLU A 73 13.69 27.93 -12.50
CA GLU A 73 14.49 29.07 -12.04
C GLU A 73 15.99 28.74 -12.02
N ALA A 74 16.38 27.57 -11.48
CA ALA A 74 17.76 27.12 -11.48
C ALA A 74 18.32 26.96 -12.91
N LEU A 75 17.51 26.43 -13.84
CA LEU A 75 17.88 26.36 -15.25
C LEU A 75 18.09 27.75 -15.85
N GLU A 76 17.21 28.71 -15.57
CA GLU A 76 17.37 30.08 -16.06
C GLU A 76 18.61 30.78 -15.47
N GLU A 77 18.93 30.54 -14.19
CA GLU A 77 20.16 31.04 -13.56
C GLU A 77 21.41 30.45 -14.22
N GLU A 78 21.42 29.14 -14.49
CA GLU A 78 22.53 28.50 -15.22
C GLU A 78 22.65 29.04 -16.65
N LEU A 79 21.54 29.15 -17.40
CA LEU A 79 21.53 29.72 -18.75
C LEU A 79 22.07 31.16 -18.75
N ALA A 80 21.66 31.97 -17.78
CA ALA A 80 22.16 33.32 -17.59
C ALA A 80 23.66 33.33 -17.24
N GLY A 81 24.10 32.44 -16.35
CA GLY A 81 25.49 32.31 -15.94
C GLY A 81 26.42 31.88 -17.09
N PHE A 82 25.93 31.05 -18.01
CA PHE A 82 26.65 30.66 -19.23
C PHE A 82 26.44 31.63 -20.41
N GLY A 83 25.63 32.68 -20.24
CA GLY A 83 25.30 33.64 -21.31
C GLY A 83 24.56 33.01 -22.49
N ILE A 84 23.90 31.88 -22.28
CA ILE A 84 23.16 31.17 -23.32
C ILE A 84 21.81 31.85 -23.48
N VAL A 85 21.60 32.49 -24.64
CA VAL A 85 20.36 33.22 -24.97
C VAL A 85 19.80 32.77 -26.32
N GLY A 86 18.54 33.14 -26.59
CA GLY A 86 17.88 32.89 -27.87
C GLY A 86 17.75 31.39 -28.19
N PRO A 87 17.94 30.97 -29.45
CA PRO A 87 17.62 29.61 -29.89
C PRO A 87 18.33 28.49 -29.12
N GLY A 88 19.54 28.74 -28.59
CA GLY A 88 20.26 27.77 -27.77
C GLY A 88 19.64 27.58 -26.39
N ALA A 89 19.18 28.67 -25.77
CA ALA A 89 18.45 28.64 -24.52
C ALA A 89 17.09 27.95 -24.70
N ASP A 90 16.39 28.23 -25.80
CA ASP A 90 15.09 27.64 -26.09
C ASP A 90 15.18 26.12 -26.29
N GLN A 91 16.23 25.63 -26.95
CA GLN A 91 16.49 24.20 -27.09
C GLN A 91 16.76 23.52 -25.74
N LEU A 92 17.53 24.17 -24.85
CA LEU A 92 17.78 23.67 -23.50
C LEU A 92 16.51 23.68 -22.66
N ARG A 93 15.76 24.78 -22.66
CA ARG A 93 14.43 24.85 -22.03
C ARG A 93 13.53 23.74 -22.51
N ALA A 94 13.41 23.51 -23.82
CA ALA A 94 12.58 22.44 -24.36
C ALA A 94 13.06 21.05 -23.92
N ARG A 95 14.38 20.84 -23.83
CA ARG A 95 14.97 19.59 -23.35
C ARG A 95 14.68 19.33 -21.86
N PHE A 96 14.62 20.37 -21.04
CA PHE A 96 14.41 20.29 -19.59
C PHE A 96 12.96 20.59 -19.15
N ALA A 97 12.12 21.08 -20.06
CA ALA A 97 10.68 21.25 -19.88
C ALA A 97 9.99 19.89 -20.00
N THR A 98 10.27 19.01 -19.04
CA THR A 98 9.44 17.83 -18.82
C THR A 98 8.26 18.27 -17.97
N GLU A 99 7.30 18.96 -18.58
CA GLU A 99 6.01 19.24 -17.97
C GLU A 99 5.15 17.98 -18.17
N THR A 100 5.24 17.05 -17.21
CA THR A 100 4.42 15.84 -17.24
C THR A 100 3.08 16.16 -16.58
N GLU A 101 2.16 16.70 -17.37
CA GLU A 101 0.76 16.79 -16.96
C GLU A 101 0.11 15.41 -17.05
N ILE A 102 -0.55 14.99 -15.98
CA ILE A 102 -1.34 13.75 -15.97
C ILE A 102 -2.79 14.11 -15.77
N GLU A 103 -3.59 13.71 -16.76
CA GLU A 103 -5.03 13.72 -16.64
C GLU A 103 -5.48 12.59 -15.70
N LEU A 104 -5.97 12.99 -14.52
CA LEU A 104 -6.65 12.11 -13.58
C LEU A 104 -8.16 12.21 -13.78
N TRP A 105 -8.82 11.05 -13.80
CA TRP A 105 -10.28 11.01 -13.84
C TRP A 105 -10.87 11.47 -12.51
N PRO A 106 -12.05 12.13 -12.49
CA PRO A 106 -12.66 12.66 -11.28
C PRO A 106 -12.78 11.64 -10.15
N GLU A 107 -13.11 10.38 -10.48
CA GLU A 107 -13.23 9.30 -9.50
C GLU A 107 -11.90 8.95 -8.81
N ASN A 108 -10.77 9.12 -9.51
CA ASN A 108 -9.44 8.80 -9.01
C ASN A 108 -8.85 9.91 -8.13
N LEU A 109 -9.43 11.12 -8.16
CA LEU A 109 -8.91 12.28 -7.43
C LEU A 109 -8.86 12.02 -5.92
N ALA A 110 -9.90 11.39 -5.36
CA ALA A 110 -9.97 11.11 -3.93
C ALA A 110 -8.88 10.09 -3.51
N ALA A 111 -8.71 9.01 -4.28
CA ALA A 111 -7.68 8.01 -4.02
C ALA A 111 -6.27 8.62 -4.12
N PHE A 112 -6.01 9.41 -5.16
CA PHE A 112 -4.71 10.06 -5.35
C PHE A 112 -4.42 11.13 -4.28
N ALA A 113 -5.42 11.90 -3.85
CA ALA A 113 -5.29 12.85 -2.75
C ALA A 113 -4.95 12.13 -1.43
N PHE A 114 -5.61 11.00 -1.16
CA PHE A 114 -5.29 10.17 0.01
C PHE A 114 -3.85 9.63 -0.07
N PHE A 115 -3.44 9.08 -1.21
CA PHE A 115 -2.06 8.66 -1.43
C PHE A 115 -1.04 9.76 -1.13
N GLN A 116 -1.24 10.97 -1.66
CA GLN A 116 -0.36 12.10 -1.38
C GLN A 116 -0.25 12.42 0.11
N SER A 117 -1.34 12.27 0.87
CA SER A 117 -1.32 12.51 2.32
C SER A 117 -0.47 11.49 3.10
N VAL A 118 -0.37 10.25 2.60
CA VAL A 118 0.44 9.18 3.21
C VAL A 118 1.79 8.99 2.54
N ALA A 119 2.06 9.70 1.45
CA ALA A 119 3.26 9.53 0.61
C ALA A 119 4.57 9.95 1.29
N THR A 120 4.52 10.43 2.54
CA THR A 120 5.69 10.69 3.40
C THR A 120 6.01 9.52 4.33
N GLN A 121 5.11 8.54 4.46
CA GLN A 121 5.15 7.48 5.47
C GLN A 121 5.82 6.21 4.92
N TRP A 122 7.03 6.33 4.39
CA TRP A 122 7.77 5.19 3.83
C TRP A 122 8.61 4.46 4.88
N LEU A 123 8.59 3.14 4.83
CA LEU A 123 9.50 2.26 5.56
C LEU A 123 10.80 2.08 4.79
N HIS A 124 11.90 2.12 5.53
CA HIS A 124 13.26 1.97 4.99
C HIS A 124 13.92 0.76 5.64
N ALA A 125 14.71 0.00 4.88
CA ALA A 125 15.38 -1.20 5.36
C ALA A 125 16.84 -1.27 4.91
N GLY A 126 17.63 -2.03 5.70
CA GLY A 126 19.04 -2.26 5.43
C GLY A 126 19.94 -1.02 5.67
N MET A 127 21.26 -1.23 5.60
CA MET A 127 22.24 -0.16 5.82
C MET A 127 22.22 0.94 4.74
N GLY A 128 21.67 0.63 3.56
CA GLY A 128 21.50 1.58 2.46
C GLY A 128 20.23 2.42 2.54
N GLY A 129 19.35 2.17 3.52
CA GLY A 129 18.07 2.89 3.65
C GLY A 129 17.13 2.66 2.47
N SER A 130 17.13 1.47 1.86
CA SER A 130 16.26 1.17 0.72
C SER A 130 14.80 1.25 1.12
N ILE A 131 13.98 1.96 0.34
CA ILE A 131 12.53 2.07 0.58
C ILE A 131 11.88 0.73 0.25
N VAL A 132 11.10 0.17 1.19
CA VAL A 132 10.47 -1.16 1.03
C VAL A 132 8.96 -1.11 0.86
N GLY A 133 8.30 -0.05 1.33
CA GLY A 133 6.85 0.11 1.25
C GLY A 133 6.31 1.19 2.17
N LEU A 134 5.02 1.46 2.08
CA LEU A 134 4.29 2.35 2.96
C LEU A 134 4.11 1.72 4.34
N ASN A 135 4.15 2.57 5.36
CA ASN A 135 3.82 2.18 6.72
C ASN A 135 2.29 2.12 6.87
N TYR A 136 1.71 0.93 6.70
CA TYR A 136 0.27 0.72 6.80
C TYR A 136 -0.35 1.08 8.16
N ALA A 137 0.43 1.04 9.25
CA ALA A 137 -0.05 1.54 10.53
C ALA A 137 -0.24 3.06 10.50
N ALA A 138 0.69 3.81 9.88
CA ALA A 138 0.56 5.24 9.68
C ALA A 138 -0.56 5.58 8.68
N VAL A 139 -0.74 4.78 7.63
CA VAL A 139 -1.86 4.91 6.68
C VAL A 139 -3.21 4.85 7.41
N ALA A 140 -3.39 3.89 8.32
CA ALA A 140 -4.60 3.78 9.13
C ALA A 140 -4.84 5.02 10.01
N VAL A 141 -3.78 5.57 10.61
CA VAL A 141 -3.86 6.80 11.42
C VAL A 141 -4.28 7.99 10.56
N VAL A 142 -3.68 8.17 9.39
CA VAL A 142 -4.01 9.28 8.48
C VAL A 142 -5.45 9.15 7.94
N ALA A 143 -5.88 7.93 7.58
CA ALA A 143 -7.24 7.69 7.16
C ALA A 143 -8.26 8.08 8.24
N ASN A 144 -8.01 7.66 9.49
CA ASN A 144 -8.86 8.03 10.63
C ASN A 144 -8.88 9.55 10.86
N ALA A 145 -7.73 10.22 10.78
CA ALA A 145 -7.64 11.67 10.93
C ALA A 145 -8.43 12.44 9.85
N GLN A 146 -8.59 11.85 8.66
CA GLN A 146 -9.37 12.41 7.55
C GLN A 146 -10.83 11.94 7.52
N GLY A 147 -11.26 11.11 8.47
CA GLY A 147 -12.60 10.52 8.48
C GLY A 147 -12.86 9.53 7.34
N LEU A 148 -11.79 8.97 6.76
CA LEU A 148 -11.87 8.00 5.67
C LEU A 148 -11.98 6.57 6.21
N THR A 149 -12.89 5.79 5.64
CA THR A 149 -12.98 4.35 5.91
C THR A 149 -12.08 3.60 4.93
N LEU A 150 -11.12 2.84 5.45
CA LEU A 150 -10.26 1.98 4.63
C LEU A 150 -11.00 0.70 4.25
N ASP A 151 -11.73 0.74 3.14
CA ASP A 151 -12.33 -0.45 2.54
C ASP A 151 -11.34 -1.16 1.57
N GLY A 152 -11.77 -2.31 1.04
CA GLY A 152 -10.93 -3.08 0.12
C GLY A 152 -10.60 -2.36 -1.20
N ASN A 153 -11.42 -1.39 -1.62
CA ASN A 153 -11.17 -0.63 -2.85
C ASN A 153 -10.10 0.43 -2.61
N VAL A 154 -10.25 1.23 -1.55
CA VAL A 154 -9.27 2.25 -1.15
C VAL A 154 -7.91 1.63 -0.91
N MET A 155 -7.87 0.45 -0.28
CA MET A 155 -6.64 -0.29 -0.06
C MET A 155 -6.03 -0.80 -1.37
N ALA A 156 -6.83 -1.33 -2.30
CA ALA A 156 -6.34 -1.79 -3.59
C ALA A 156 -5.79 -0.63 -4.45
N ASP A 157 -6.46 0.51 -4.44
CA ASP A 157 -6.04 1.72 -5.15
C ASP A 157 -4.72 2.26 -4.57
N LEU A 158 -4.59 2.28 -3.24
CA LEU A 158 -3.35 2.66 -2.57
C LEU A 158 -2.18 1.72 -2.90
N GLN A 159 -2.44 0.41 -2.88
CA GLN A 159 -1.45 -0.60 -3.23
C GLN A 159 -0.99 -0.50 -4.68
N ALA A 160 -1.90 -0.21 -5.62
CA ALA A 160 -1.55 0.00 -7.02
C ALA A 160 -0.56 1.17 -7.17
N MET A 161 -0.81 2.29 -6.49
CA MET A 161 0.10 3.45 -6.49
C MET A 161 1.43 3.16 -5.80
N GLU A 162 1.42 2.42 -4.68
CA GLU A 162 2.62 2.01 -3.96
C GLU A 162 3.56 1.19 -4.86
N ILE A 163 3.03 0.21 -5.59
CA ILE A 163 3.81 -0.66 -6.49
C ILE A 163 4.58 0.17 -7.51
N GLU A 164 3.91 1.14 -8.13
CA GLU A 164 4.48 2.02 -9.15
C GLU A 164 5.55 2.96 -8.57
N ALA A 165 5.27 3.56 -7.40
CA ALA A 165 6.24 4.40 -6.72
C ALA A 165 7.51 3.62 -6.33
N LEU A 166 7.35 2.41 -5.79
CA LEU A 166 8.46 1.54 -5.44
C LEU A 166 9.28 1.12 -6.66
N ALA A 167 8.65 0.90 -7.82
CA ALA A 167 9.37 0.59 -9.06
C ALA A 167 10.29 1.74 -9.48
N VAL A 168 9.83 2.99 -9.35
CA VAL A 168 10.64 4.18 -9.63
C VAL A 168 11.80 4.32 -8.64
N PHE A 169 11.54 4.15 -7.34
CA PHE A 169 12.57 4.25 -6.29
C PHE A 169 13.66 3.21 -6.46
N ARG A 170 13.30 1.93 -6.72
CA ARG A 170 14.26 0.87 -7.00
C ARG A 170 15.10 1.18 -8.25
N GLY A 171 14.47 1.65 -9.32
CA GLY A 171 15.20 2.03 -10.53
C GLY A 171 16.20 3.17 -10.29
N ARG A 172 15.87 4.15 -9.43
CA ARG A 172 16.81 5.21 -9.02
C ARG A 172 17.99 4.64 -8.23
N GLU A 173 17.71 3.82 -7.23
CA GLU A 173 18.73 3.18 -6.40
C GLU A 173 19.69 2.32 -7.25
N GLU A 174 19.17 1.56 -8.20
CA GLU A 174 19.98 0.75 -9.13
C GLU A 174 20.91 1.62 -9.99
N ARG A 175 20.41 2.74 -10.54
CA ARG A 175 21.22 3.69 -11.31
C ARG A 175 22.33 4.29 -10.46
N GLU A 176 22.02 4.70 -9.23
CA GLU A 176 23.00 5.25 -8.30
C GLU A 176 24.08 4.21 -7.95
N ARG A 177 23.69 2.96 -7.69
CA ARG A 177 24.63 1.84 -7.46
C ARG A 177 25.50 1.57 -8.68
N GLN A 178 24.94 1.61 -9.89
CA GLN A 178 25.70 1.42 -11.13
C GLN A 178 26.71 2.54 -11.36
N GLN A 179 26.31 3.80 -11.15
CA GLN A 179 27.21 4.97 -11.25
C GLN A 179 28.33 4.91 -10.19
N ALA A 180 28.01 4.48 -8.97
CA ALA A 180 29.02 4.30 -7.92
C ALA A 180 30.04 3.21 -8.27
N ARG A 181 29.61 2.14 -8.95
CA ARG A 181 30.51 1.08 -9.46
C ARG A 181 31.40 1.61 -10.59
N SER A 182 30.84 2.35 -11.55
CA SER A 182 31.60 2.89 -12.68
C SER A 182 32.63 3.95 -12.27
N ARG A 183 32.41 4.67 -11.16
CA ARG A 183 33.36 5.66 -10.63
C ARG A 183 34.52 5.05 -9.82
N ARG A 184 34.40 3.79 -9.40
CA ARG A 184 35.41 3.09 -8.59
C ARG A 184 36.35 2.19 -9.41
N GLY A 185 36.01 1.92 -10.66
CA GLY A 185 36.88 1.21 -11.62
C GLY A 185 37.64 2.20 -12.48
#